data_AF-A0AB36TCW2-F1
#
_entry.id   AF-A0AB36TCW2-F1
#
_cell.length_a   1.000
_cell.length_b   1.000
_cell.length_c   1.000
_cell.angle_alpha   90.00
_cell.angle_beta   90.00
_cell.angle_gamma   90.00
#
_symmetry.space_group_name_H-M   'P 1'
#
loop_
_entity.id
_entity.type
_entity.pdbx_description
1 polymer ?
#
loop_
_entity_poly.entity_id
_entity_poly.type
_entity_poly.pdbx_seq_one_letter_code
_entity_poly.pdbx_strand_id
1 'polypeptide(L)'
;MPIDEGLNDDMKYIAIDTHTLENATNADKKTVLEYFKKYDVEIMDESFESLKEKGMVKDLNSLDGLLLRIEKVDKISDNEIIIECSKFRSGLGAVGVKCVLKKENNKWIIDSSQMSWIS
;
A
#
# COMPACT_ATOMS: atom_id res chain seq x y z
N MET A 1 4.12 15.56 -1.66
CA MET A 1 2.68 15.78 -1.91
C MET A 1 1.94 15.45 -0.63
N PRO A 2 1.14 16.35 -0.05
CA PRO A 2 0.20 15.92 0.97
C PRO A 2 -0.85 15.09 0.24
N ILE A 3 -0.77 13.78 0.42
CA ILE A 3 -1.80 12.85 -0.01
C ILE A 3 -3.01 13.17 0.87
N ASP A 4 -4.11 13.59 0.24
CA ASP A 4 -5.39 14.00 0.83
C ASP A 4 -5.53 13.63 2.32
N GLU A 5 -5.48 14.65 3.19
CA GLU A 5 -5.53 14.50 4.66
C GLU A 5 -6.78 13.73 5.11
N GLY A 6 -7.90 13.89 4.40
CA GLY A 6 -9.16 13.22 4.71
C GLY A 6 -9.10 11.70 4.55
N LEU A 7 -8.14 11.18 3.79
CA LEU A 7 -7.92 9.73 3.69
C LEU A 7 -7.12 9.16 4.88
N ASN A 8 -6.44 9.99 5.67
CA ASN A 8 -5.55 9.53 6.74
C ASN A 8 -6.16 9.66 8.15
N ASP A 9 -7.24 10.44 8.30
CA ASP A 9 -7.84 10.70 9.62
C ASP A 9 -8.80 9.60 10.09
N ASP A 10 -8.83 9.36 11.41
CA ASP A 10 -9.70 8.39 12.12
C ASP A 10 -9.61 6.94 11.61
N MET A 11 -8.41 6.54 11.17
CA MET A 11 -8.15 5.17 10.74
C MET A 11 -7.93 4.27 11.96
N LYS A 12 -8.70 3.20 12.09
CA LYS A 12 -8.57 2.24 13.21
C LYS A 12 -7.45 1.22 13.02
N TYR A 13 -7.08 0.92 11.78
CA TYR A 13 -6.04 -0.05 11.43
C TYR A 13 -5.45 0.21 10.04
N ILE A 14 -4.23 -0.26 9.79
CA ILE A 14 -3.64 -0.41 8.45
C ILE A 14 -3.56 -1.90 8.13
N ALA A 15 -4.30 -2.32 7.12
CA ALA A 15 -4.11 -3.59 6.45
C ALA A 15 -3.09 -3.44 5.32
N ILE A 16 -2.14 -4.35 5.24
CA ILE A 16 -1.16 -4.44 4.15
C ILE A 16 -1.32 -5.81 3.53
N ASP A 17 -1.65 -5.87 2.24
CA ASP A 17 -1.82 -7.13 1.53
C ASP A 17 -0.45 -7.67 1.13
N THR A 18 0.23 -8.43 2.00
CA THR A 18 1.61 -8.86 1.72
C THR A 18 1.70 -9.94 0.64
N HIS A 19 0.57 -10.51 0.23
CA HIS A 19 0.51 -11.42 -0.93
C HIS A 19 0.84 -10.69 -2.23
N THR A 20 0.56 -9.39 -2.31
CA THR A 20 0.92 -8.55 -3.47
C THR A 20 2.42 -8.26 -3.59
N LEU A 21 3.21 -8.52 -2.55
CA LEU A 21 4.67 -8.43 -2.61
C LEU A 21 5.28 -9.75 -3.13
N GLU A 22 4.97 -10.12 -4.37
CA GLU A 22 5.34 -11.40 -4.99
C GLU A 22 6.86 -11.65 -5.03
N ASN A 23 7.65 -10.58 -5.14
CA ASN A 23 9.12 -10.64 -5.22
C ASN A 23 9.81 -10.49 -3.84
N ALA A 24 9.05 -10.44 -2.75
CA ALA A 24 9.57 -10.21 -1.40
C ALA A 24 9.62 -11.51 -0.60
N THR A 25 10.69 -11.69 0.18
CA THR A 25 10.79 -12.81 1.13
C THR A 25 9.88 -12.59 2.34
N ASN A 26 9.64 -13.62 3.14
CA ASN A 26 8.90 -13.48 4.40
C ASN A 26 9.58 -12.50 5.38
N ALA A 27 10.91 -12.40 5.35
CA ALA A 27 11.65 -11.44 6.16
C ALA A 27 11.41 -9.99 5.70
N ASP A 28 11.34 -9.78 4.38
CA ASP A 28 11.01 -8.47 3.79
C ASP A 28 9.59 -8.05 4.16
N LYS A 29 8.61 -8.96 4.00
CA LYS A 29 7.20 -8.74 4.37
C LYS A 29 7.06 -8.36 5.84
N LYS A 30 7.74 -9.07 6.74
CA LYS A 30 7.78 -8.75 8.17
C LYS A 30 8.39 -7.37 8.42
N THR A 31 9.44 -7.00 7.70
CA THR A 31 10.09 -5.68 7.81
C THR A 31 9.13 -4.57 7.39
N VAL A 32 8.34 -4.78 6.33
CA VAL A 32 7.29 -3.85 5.91
C VAL A 32 6.25 -3.67 7.01
N LEU A 33 5.67 -4.76 7.53
CA LEU A 33 4.68 -4.70 8.62
C LEU A 33 5.24 -3.97 9.85
N GLU A 34 6.48 -4.26 10.23
CA GLU A 34 7.15 -3.61 11.38
C GLU A 34 7.35 -2.10 11.15
N TYR A 35 7.73 -1.69 9.94
CA TYR A 35 7.89 -0.27 9.60
C TYR A 35 6.60 0.53 9.80
N PHE A 36 5.45 -0.07 9.49
CA PHE A 36 4.15 0.60 9.64
C PHE A 36 3.65 0.68 11.09
N LYS A 37 4.22 -0.07 12.04
CA LYS A 37 3.90 0.09 13.48
C LYS A 37 4.29 1.45 14.07
N LYS A 38 4.99 2.28 13.29
CA LYS A 38 5.22 3.70 13.63
C LYS A 38 3.91 4.50 13.72
N TYR A 39 2.82 3.99 13.13
CA TYR A 39 1.49 4.55 13.29
C TYR A 39 0.81 3.88 14.50
N ASP A 40 0.20 4.67 15.39
CA ASP A 40 -0.43 4.21 16.64
C ASP A 40 -1.81 3.56 16.39
N VAL A 41 -1.83 2.60 15.48
CA VAL A 41 -3.01 1.84 15.05
C VAL A 41 -2.62 0.38 14.85
N GLU A 42 -3.62 -0.50 14.80
CA GLU A 42 -3.37 -1.91 14.52
C GLU A 42 -2.82 -2.10 13.09
N ILE A 43 -1.75 -2.90 12.95
CA ILE A 43 -1.18 -3.27 11.65
C ILE A 43 -1.47 -4.75 11.40
N MET A 44 -2.07 -5.06 10.26
CA MET A 44 -2.50 -6.41 9.90
C MET A 44 -2.08 -6.79 8.48
N ASP A 45 -1.84 -8.07 8.26
CA ASP A 45 -1.53 -8.66 6.95
C ASP A 45 -2.81 -9.25 6.37
N GLU A 46 -3.55 -8.45 5.61
CA GLU A 46 -4.89 -8.82 5.14
C GLU A 46 -5.11 -8.34 3.71
N SER A 47 -5.77 -9.19 2.91
CA SER A 47 -6.33 -8.80 1.62
C SER A 47 -7.73 -8.21 1.79
N PHE A 48 -8.25 -7.54 0.76
CA PHE A 48 -9.62 -7.01 0.77
C PHE A 48 -10.66 -8.13 1.02
N GLU A 49 -10.49 -9.28 0.40
CA GLU A 49 -11.40 -10.42 0.58
C GLU A 49 -11.33 -10.98 2.01
N SER A 50 -10.14 -11.06 2.60
CA SER A 50 -10.00 -11.50 4.00
C SER A 50 -10.65 -10.51 4.97
N LEU A 51 -10.50 -9.20 4.74
CA LEU A 51 -11.20 -8.17 5.51
C LEU A 51 -12.73 -8.30 5.38
N LYS A 52 -13.22 -8.64 4.19
CA LYS A 52 -14.64 -8.84 3.92
C LYS A 52 -15.19 -10.06 4.68
N GLU A 53 -14.48 -11.17 4.65
CA GLU A 53 -14.83 -12.39 5.40
C GLU A 53 -14.86 -12.15 6.92
N LYS A 54 -14.00 -11.25 7.42
CA LYS A 54 -13.96 -10.82 8.83
C LYS A 54 -15.03 -9.78 9.20
N GLY A 55 -15.88 -9.36 8.25
CA GLY A 55 -16.90 -8.34 8.48
C GLY A 55 -16.34 -6.94 8.68
N MET A 56 -15.10 -6.68 8.24
CA MET A 56 -14.42 -5.39 8.37
C MET A 56 -14.67 -4.48 7.16
N VAL A 57 -15.20 -5.04 6.07
CA VAL A 57 -15.74 -4.30 4.93
C VAL A 57 -17.22 -3.98 5.19
N LYS A 58 -17.54 -2.69 5.28
CA LYS A 58 -18.88 -2.16 5.50
C LYS A 58 -19.60 -1.87 4.18
N ASP A 59 -20.79 -1.28 4.29
CA ASP A 59 -21.58 -0.80 3.16
C ASP A 59 -20.74 0.03 2.17
N LEU A 60 -21.06 -0.12 0.89
CA LEU A 60 -20.34 0.53 -0.23
C LEU A 60 -18.83 0.21 -0.26
N ASN A 61 -18.45 -0.98 0.20
CA ASN A 61 -17.06 -1.45 0.24
C ASN A 61 -16.13 -0.50 1.03
N SER A 62 -16.61 0.04 2.15
CA SER A 62 -15.84 0.96 2.99
C SER A 62 -15.14 0.25 4.15
N LEU A 63 -14.00 0.81 4.57
CA LEU A 63 -13.20 0.34 5.71
C LEU A 63 -13.19 1.42 6.80
N ASP A 64 -13.19 0.98 8.06
CA ASP A 64 -12.81 1.84 9.20
C ASP A 64 -11.28 2.02 9.31
N GLY A 65 -10.53 1.31 8.47
CA GLY A 65 -9.07 1.38 8.34
C GLY A 65 -8.61 1.79 6.94
N LEU A 66 -7.38 1.47 6.62
CA LEU A 66 -6.82 1.57 5.26
C LEU A 66 -6.32 0.21 4.79
N LEU A 67 -6.40 -0.04 3.49
CA LEU A 67 -5.75 -1.16 2.83
C LEU A 67 -4.67 -0.66 1.86
N LEU A 68 -3.44 -1.14 2.04
CA LEU A 68 -2.29 -0.83 1.20
C LEU A 68 -1.90 -2.06 0.37
N ARG A 69 -1.67 -1.85 -0.93
CA ARG A 69 -1.40 -2.93 -1.89
C ARG A 69 -0.37 -2.51 -2.93
N ILE A 70 0.38 -3.48 -3.43
CA ILE A 70 1.10 -3.37 -4.70
C ILE A 70 0.16 -3.88 -5.80
N GLU A 71 -0.14 -3.04 -6.77
CA GLU A 71 -1.02 -3.42 -7.89
C GLU A 71 -0.19 -3.97 -9.06
N LYS A 72 1.03 -3.45 -9.26
CA LYS A 72 1.91 -3.89 -10.34
C LYS A 72 3.38 -3.58 -10.06
N VAL A 73 4.27 -4.47 -10.52
CA VAL A 73 5.72 -4.24 -10.54
C VAL A 73 6.24 -4.51 -11.94
N ASP A 74 6.81 -3.49 -12.59
CA ASP A 74 7.45 -3.61 -13.90
C ASP A 74 8.97 -3.44 -13.73
N LYS A 75 9.74 -4.48 -14.05
CA LYS A 75 11.21 -4.40 -14.11
C LYS A 75 11.63 -3.79 -15.44
N ILE A 76 12.11 -2.55 -15.42
CA ILE A 76 12.56 -1.84 -16.62
C ILE A 76 14.01 -2.22 -16.95
N SER A 77 14.86 -2.33 -15.93
CA SER A 77 16.24 -2.82 -16.03
C SER A 77 16.72 -3.39 -14.69
N ASP A 78 17.99 -3.78 -14.58
CA ASP A 78 18.58 -4.19 -13.29
C ASP A 78 18.69 -3.04 -12.27
N ASN A 79 18.62 -1.79 -12.74
CA ASN A 79 18.77 -0.59 -11.93
C ASN A 79 17.51 0.30 -11.92
N GLU A 80 16.41 -0.12 -12.56
CA GLU A 80 15.18 0.66 -12.62
C GLU A 80 13.95 -0.26 -12.56
N ILE A 81 13.04 0.08 -11.65
CA ILE A 81 11.74 -0.59 -11.51
C ILE A 81 10.64 0.46 -11.40
N ILE A 82 9.46 0.12 -11.90
CA ILE A 82 8.25 0.90 -11.73
C ILE A 82 7.29 0.10 -10.87
N ILE A 83 6.76 0.73 -9.83
CA ILE A 83 5.79 0.13 -8.92
C ILE A 83 4.50 0.95 -8.98
N GLU A 84 3.38 0.29 -9.19
CA GLU A 84 2.05 0.86 -8.98
C GLU A 84 1.51 0.30 -7.68
N CYS A 85 1.11 1.20 -6.77
CA CYS A 85 0.55 0.85 -5.48
C CYS A 85 -0.74 1.61 -5.24
N SER A 86 -1.55 1.11 -4.30
CA SER A 86 -2.82 1.74 -3.96
C SER A 86 -2.97 1.92 -2.45
N LYS A 87 -3.72 2.97 -2.09
CA LYS A 87 -4.29 3.18 -0.76
C LYS A 87 -5.81 3.18 -0.93
N PHE A 88 -6.47 2.22 -0.32
CA PHE A 88 -7.91 2.03 -0.39
C PHE A 88 -8.55 2.24 0.98
N ARG A 89 -9.57 3.10 1.04
CA ARG A 89 -10.43 3.28 2.21
C ARG A 89 -11.88 2.91 1.90
N SER A 90 -12.36 3.27 0.71
CA SER A 90 -13.70 2.93 0.24
C SER A 90 -13.78 2.96 -1.28
N GLY A 91 -14.91 2.53 -1.85
CA GLY A 91 -15.15 2.61 -3.29
C GLY A 91 -15.09 4.03 -3.89
N LEU A 92 -15.20 5.07 -3.07
CA LEU A 92 -15.07 6.50 -3.44
C LEU A 92 -13.89 7.18 -2.73
N GLY A 93 -12.99 6.38 -2.18
CA GLY A 93 -11.89 6.82 -1.34
C GLY A 93 -10.68 5.94 -1.59
N ALA A 94 -10.23 5.92 -2.84
CA ALA A 94 -9.09 5.13 -3.26
C ALA A 94 -8.14 5.95 -4.13
N VAL A 95 -6.84 5.78 -3.91
CA VAL A 95 -5.80 6.46 -4.68
C VAL A 95 -4.75 5.47 -5.15
N GLY A 96 -4.43 5.52 -6.44
CA GLY A 96 -3.31 4.82 -7.04
C GLY A 96 -2.11 5.75 -7.17
N VAL A 97 -0.92 5.25 -6.87
CA VAL A 97 0.34 5.97 -7.02
C VAL A 97 1.29 5.13 -7.86
N LYS A 98 1.93 5.77 -8.83
CA LYS A 98 3.00 5.19 -9.64
C LYS A 98 4.33 5.76 -9.17
N CYS A 99 5.25 4.88 -8.78
CA CYS A 99 6.59 5.20 -8.32
C CYS A 99 7.63 4.65 -9.30
N VAL A 100 8.57 5.49 -9.70
CA VAL A 100 9.79 5.06 -10.41
C VAL A 100 10.90 4.96 -9.38
N LEU A 101 11.51 3.79 -9.27
CA LEU A 101 12.64 3.56 -8.38
C LEU A 101 13.90 3.29 -9.19
N LYS A 102 14.99 3.94 -8.81
CA LYS A 102 16.32 3.73 -9.38
C LYS A 102 17.28 3.18 -8.33
N LYS A 103 18.23 2.37 -8.77
CA LYS A 103 19.25 1.80 -7.92
C LYS A 103 20.51 2.67 -7.96
N GLU A 104 20.83 3.28 -6.83
CA GLU A 104 22.04 4.08 -6.64
C GLU A 104 22.84 3.55 -5.46
N ASN A 105 24.15 3.34 -5.63
CA ASN A 105 25.03 2.81 -4.58
C ASN A 105 24.47 1.53 -3.90
N ASN A 106 23.94 0.60 -4.71
CA ASN A 106 23.27 -0.62 -4.27
C ASN A 106 22.01 -0.43 -3.40
N LYS A 107 21.41 0.76 -3.39
CA LYS A 107 20.15 1.03 -2.70
C LYS A 107 19.09 1.49 -3.70
N TRP A 108 17.87 1.02 -3.52
CA TRP A 108 16.72 1.53 -4.26
C TRP A 108 16.29 2.86 -3.66
N ILE A 109 16.15 3.88 -4.50
CA ILE A 109 15.62 5.20 -4.15
C ILE A 109 14.40 5.50 -5.01
N ILE A 110 13.46 6.28 -4.48
CA ILE A 110 12.35 6.80 -5.27
C ILE A 110 12.89 7.96 -6.09
N ASP A 111 12.96 7.78 -7.41
CA ASP A 111 13.38 8.81 -8.37
C ASP A 111 12.22 9.78 -8.64
N SER A 112 11.01 9.23 -8.82
CA SER A 112 9.78 10.03 -8.92
C SER A 112 8.56 9.27 -8.42
N SER A 113 7.54 10.00 -8.00
CA SER A 113 6.22 9.45 -7.71
C SER A 113 5.14 10.39 -8.22
N GLN A 114 4.08 9.82 -8.77
CA GLN A 114 2.92 10.55 -9.27
C GLN A 114 1.64 9.81 -8.93
N MET A 115 0.59 10.57 -8.59
CA MET A 115 -0.75 10.01 -8.50
C MET A 115 -1.17 9.50 -9.88
N SER A 116 -1.58 8.24 -9.96
CA SER A 116 -1.99 7.59 -11.20
C SER A 116 -3.50 7.79 -11.42
N TRP A 117 -4.28 7.57 -10.37
CA TRP A 117 -5.73 7.72 -10.40
C TRP A 117 -6.26 8.01 -8.99
N ILE A 118 -7.44 8.62 -8.93
CA ILE A 118 -8.22 8.84 -7.71
C ILE A 118 -9.67 8.44 -8.02
N SER A 119 -10.33 7.78 -7.09
CA SER A 119 -11.74 7.39 -7.16
C SER A 119 -12.48 7.82 -5.92
#